data_AF-Q0WQZ2-F1
#
_entry.id   AF-Q0WQZ2-F1
#
_cell.length_a   1.000
_cell.length_b   1.000
_cell.length_c   1.000
_cell.angle_alpha   90.00
_cell.angle_beta   90.00
_cell.angle_gamma   90.00
#
_symmetry.space_group_name_H-M   'P 1'
#
loop_
_entity.id
_entity.type
_entity.pdbx_description
1 polymer ?
#
loop_
_entity_poly.entity_id
_entity_poly.type
_entity_poly.pdbx_seq_one_letter_code
_entity_poly.pdbx_strand_id
1 'polypeptide(L)'
;MAGGEKRRGLSKSCALLIVIAGIERYAFKGVASNLVTYLTDVVKMSNSRAATTVNTWSGFTFMLPLFSAPFADSYWDRFFTILASSSLYFVVIISIPSFYY
;
A
#
# COMPACT_ATOMS: atom_id res chain seq x y z
N MET A 1 33.81 -1.15 35.25
CA MET A 1 32.46 -0.71 35.61
C MET A 1 31.70 -0.33 34.35
N ALA A 2 30.44 -0.77 34.28
CA ALA A 2 29.46 -0.79 33.19
C ALA A 2 29.67 0.16 31.99
N GLY A 3 29.84 -0.43 30.80
CA GLY A 3 29.56 0.24 29.53
C GLY A 3 28.05 0.36 29.35
N GLY A 4 27.54 1.60 29.34
CA GLY A 4 26.12 1.87 29.14
C GLY A 4 25.70 1.58 27.70
N GLU A 5 24.84 0.58 27.50
CA GLU A 5 24.17 0.34 26.23
C GLU A 5 23.30 1.54 25.84
N LYS A 6 23.63 2.17 24.71
CA LYS A 6 22.80 3.20 24.10
C LYS A 6 21.57 2.54 23.51
N ARG A 7 20.45 2.53 24.25
CA ARG A 7 19.14 2.05 23.76
C ARG A 7 18.80 2.76 22.45
N ARG A 8 18.94 2.06 21.32
CA ARG A 8 18.48 2.56 20.02
C ARG A 8 16.96 2.55 20.04
N GLY A 9 16.37 3.70 20.37
CA GLY A 9 14.93 3.90 20.30
C GLY A 9 14.43 3.67 18.87
N LEU A 10 13.20 3.16 18.74
CA LEU A 10 12.58 2.91 17.45
C LEU A 10 12.35 4.25 16.73
N SER A 11 12.76 4.36 15.46
CA SER A 11 12.52 5.58 14.66
C SER A 11 11.02 5.83 14.49
N LYS A 12 10.61 7.11 14.37
CA LYS A 12 9.22 7.50 14.08
C LYS A 12 8.67 6.78 12.84
N SER A 13 9.50 6.63 11.81
CA SER A 13 9.12 5.92 10.58
C SER A 13 8.86 4.44 10.83
N CYS A 14 9.74 3.78 11.61
CA CYS A 14 9.54 2.38 11.99
C CYS A 14 8.27 2.20 12.82
N ALA A 15 7.97 3.14 13.73
CA ALA A 15 6.76 3.08 14.54
C ALA A 15 5.50 3.19 13.68
N LEU A 16 5.49 4.11 12.70
CA LEU A 16 4.38 4.27 11.76
C LEU A 16 4.19 3.01 10.91
N LEU A 17 5.28 2.43 10.39
CA LEU A 17 5.20 1.19 9.61
C LEU A 17 4.60 0.03 10.41
N ILE A 18 4.99 -0.12 11.68
CA ILE A 18 4.41 -1.15 12.56
C ILE A 18 2.92 -0.92 12.77
N VAL A 19 2.49 0.32 13.04
CA VAL A 19 1.08 0.66 13.24
C VAL A 19 0.26 0.38 11.98
N ILE A 20 0.73 0.83 10.81
CA ILE A 20 0.07 0.62 9.53
C ILE A 20 -0.04 -0.88 9.24
N ALA A 21 1.06 -1.63 9.39
CA ALA A 21 1.06 -3.07 9.19
C ALA A 21 0.08 -3.78 10.13
N GLY A 22 0.01 -3.35 11.40
CA GLY A 22 -0.94 -3.88 12.39
C GLY A 22 -2.40 -3.64 11.99
N ILE A 23 -2.74 -2.40 11.61
CA ILE A 23 -4.08 -2.03 11.16
C ILE A 23 -4.47 -2.81 9.90
N GLU A 24 -3.56 -2.95 8.95
CA GLU A 24 -3.79 -3.74 7.73
C GLU A 24 -4.15 -5.19 8.06
N ARG A 25 -3.40 -5.84 8.98
CA ARG A 25 -3.68 -7.24 9.37
C ARG A 25 -5.00 -7.36 10.12
N TYR A 26 -5.31 -6.39 10.98
CA TYR A 26 -6.57 -6.33 11.69
C TYR A 26 -7.76 -6.21 10.72
N ALA A 27 -7.72 -5.23 9.81
CA ALA A 27 -8.76 -5.02 8.81
C ALA A 27 -8.93 -6.25 7.91
N PHE A 28 -7.82 -6.86 7.46
CA PHE A 28 -7.85 -8.07 6.65
C PHE A 28 -8.59 -9.22 7.36
N LYS A 29 -8.25 -9.48 8.63
CA LYS A 29 -8.91 -10.53 9.43
C LYS A 29 -10.38 -10.20 9.70
N GLY A 30 -10.72 -8.93 9.95
CA GLY A 30 -12.10 -8.49 10.17
C GLY A 30 -12.98 -8.65 8.92
N VAL A 31 -12.46 -8.32 7.74
CA VAL A 31 -13.17 -8.55 6.48
C VAL A 31 -13.31 -10.06 6.22
N ALA A 32 -12.27 -10.84 6.46
CA ALA A 32 -12.31 -12.28 6.28
C ALA A 32 -13.39 -12.94 7.15
N SER A 33 -13.49 -12.58 8.44
CA SER A 33 -14.51 -13.14 9.33
C SER A 33 -15.92 -12.73 8.95
N ASN A 34 -16.12 -11.46 8.59
CA ASN A 34 -17.42 -10.96 8.13
C ASN A 34 -17.86 -11.70 6.85
N LEU A 35 -16.94 -11.92 5.91
CA LEU A 35 -17.23 -12.62 4.67
C LEU A 35 -17.61 -14.10 4.90
N VAL A 36 -16.93 -14.79 5.82
CA VAL A 36 -17.32 -16.17 6.20
C VAL A 36 -18.76 -16.19 6.71
N THR A 37 -19.08 -15.33 7.68
CA THR A 37 -20.43 -15.25 8.27
C THR A 37 -21.48 -14.87 7.24
N TYR A 38 -21.18 -13.94 6.34
CA TYR A 38 -22.09 -13.53 5.28
C TYR A 38 -22.38 -14.67 4.30
N LEU A 39 -21.35 -15.40 3.86
CA LEU A 39 -21.50 -16.51 2.93
C LEU A 39 -22.27 -17.69 3.54
N THR A 40 -22.09 -17.95 4.83
CA THR A 40 -22.80 -19.04 5.53
C THR A 40 -24.23 -18.65 5.89
N ASP A 41 -24.46 -17.45 6.42
CA ASP A 41 -25.76 -17.06 6.98
C ASP A 41 -26.71 -16.44 5.95
N VAL A 42 -26.19 -15.58 5.06
CA VAL A 42 -27.00 -14.86 4.06
C VAL A 42 -27.06 -15.63 2.74
N VAL A 43 -25.90 -16.03 2.22
CA VAL A 43 -25.81 -16.74 0.92
C VAL A 43 -26.14 -18.24 1.08
N LYS A 44 -26.29 -18.72 2.33
CA LYS A 44 -26.63 -20.12 2.67
C LYS A 44 -25.70 -21.15 2.02
N MET A 45 -24.42 -20.82 1.83
CA MET A 45 -23.43 -21.78 1.36
C MET A 45 -23.05 -22.78 2.45
N SER A 46 -22.65 -24.00 2.06
CA SER A 46 -22.07 -24.95 3.02
C SER A 46 -20.75 -24.41 3.57
N ASN A 47 -20.42 -24.75 4.82
CA ASN A 47 -19.20 -24.29 5.49
C ASN A 47 -17.92 -24.56 4.67
N SER A 48 -17.86 -25.72 3.99
CA SER A 48 -16.74 -26.08 3.12
C SER A 48 -16.64 -25.15 1.90
N ARG A 49 -17.77 -24.83 1.27
CA ARG A 49 -17.79 -23.94 0.09
C ARG A 49 -17.50 -22.49 0.47
N ALA A 50 -18.04 -22.01 1.59
CA ALA A 50 -17.75 -20.69 2.13
C ALA A 50 -16.25 -20.54 2.46
N ALA A 51 -15.65 -21.52 3.14
CA ALA A 51 -14.22 -21.52 3.45
C ALA A 51 -13.34 -21.50 2.19
N THR A 52 -13.72 -22.26 1.17
CA THR A 52 -13.00 -22.29 -0.12
C THR A 52 -13.03 -20.93 -0.81
N THR A 53 -14.19 -20.26 -0.82
CA THR A 53 -14.35 -18.91 -1.40
C THR A 53 -13.49 -17.89 -0.66
N VAL A 54 -13.52 -17.90 0.68
CA VAL A 54 -12.70 -16.97 1.50
C VAL A 54 -11.21 -17.24 1.32
N ASN A 55 -10.80 -18.51 1.22
CA ASN A 55 -9.41 -18.87 0.96
C ASN A 55 -8.96 -18.40 -0.44
N THR A 56 -9.82 -18.51 -1.44
CA THR A 56 -9.54 -18.02 -2.81
C THR A 56 -9.38 -16.50 -2.82
N TRP A 57 -10.28 -15.77 -2.14
CA TRP A 57 -10.18 -14.33 -1.97
C TRP A 57 -8.88 -13.94 -1.24
N SER A 58 -8.54 -14.64 -0.15
CA SER A 58 -7.28 -14.42 0.57
C SER A 58 -6.07 -14.64 -0.34
N GLY A 59 -6.06 -15.71 -1.13
CA GLY A 59 -5.01 -15.98 -2.13
C GLY A 59 -4.86 -14.82 -3.12
N PHE A 60 -5.96 -14.32 -3.66
CA PHE A 60 -5.95 -13.16 -4.55
C PHE A 60 -5.33 -11.93 -3.88
N THR A 61 -5.73 -11.61 -2.65
CA THR A 61 -5.16 -10.46 -1.92
C THR A 61 -3.66 -10.58 -1.65
N PHE A 62 -3.12 -11.79 -1.50
CA PHE A 62 -1.67 -12.00 -1.35
C PHE A 62 -0.90 -11.88 -2.66
N MET A 63 -1.56 -12.10 -3.80
CA MET A 63 -0.95 -11.90 -5.12
C MET A 63 -0.99 -10.42 -5.55
N LEU A 64 -1.95 -9.64 -5.05
CA LEU A 64 -2.08 -8.21 -5.38
C LEU A 64 -0.79 -7.41 -5.15
N PRO A 65 -0.04 -7.54 -4.04
CA PRO A 65 1.26 -6.85 -3.85
C PRO A 65 2.31 -7.23 -4.88
N LEU A 66 2.37 -8.51 -5.29
CA LEU A 66 3.30 -8.97 -6.32
C LEU A 66 2.99 -8.32 -7.66
N PHE A 67 1.70 -8.13 -7.94
CA PHE A 67 1.25 -7.41 -9.12
C PHE A 67 1.44 -5.90 -8.97
N SER A 68 1.11 -5.30 -7.83
CA SER A 68 1.10 -3.85 -7.66
C SER A 68 2.47 -3.24 -7.44
N ALA A 69 3.44 -3.96 -6.88
CA ALA A 69 4.81 -3.47 -6.67
C ALA A 69 5.48 -2.94 -7.96
N PRO A 70 5.56 -3.70 -9.07
CA PRO A 70 6.16 -3.18 -10.30
C PRO A 70 5.37 -2.02 -10.91
N PHE A 71 4.04 -1.97 -10.70
CA PHE A 71 3.23 -0.82 -11.12
C PHE A 71 3.52 0.41 -10.25
N ALA A 72 3.64 0.26 -8.93
CA ALA A 72 3.96 1.37 -8.03
C ALA A 72 5.35 1.94 -8.36
N ASP A 73 6.35 1.07 -8.57
CA ASP A 73 7.71 1.48 -8.90
C ASP A 73 7.81 2.13 -10.30
N SER A 74 7.03 1.65 -11.28
CA SER A 74 7.08 2.17 -12.65
C SER A 74 6.21 3.42 -12.85
N TYR A 75 5.04 3.49 -12.22
CA TYR A 75 4.08 4.59 -12.44
C TYR A 75 4.20 5.71 -11.43
N TRP A 76 4.59 5.47 -10.17
CA TRP A 76 4.56 6.55 -9.18
C TRP A 76 5.86 7.35 -9.13
N ASP A 77 6.99 6.67 -9.19
CA ASP A 77 8.30 7.33 -9.14
C ASP A 77 8.64 7.99 -10.49
N ARG A 78 8.57 7.21 -11.57
CA ARG A 78 8.97 7.67 -12.90
C ARG A 78 8.02 8.70 -13.51
N PHE A 79 6.70 8.57 -13.32
CA PHE A 79 5.74 9.55 -13.84
C PHE A 79 5.94 10.91 -13.16
N PHE A 80 6.23 10.92 -11.86
CA PHE A 80 6.42 12.17 -11.12
C PHE A 80 7.66 12.91 -11.62
N THR A 81 8.77 12.23 -11.88
CA THR A 81 9.98 12.83 -12.46
C THR A 81 9.76 13.36 -13.88
N ILE A 82 9.05 12.59 -14.72
CA ILE A 82 8.74 12.99 -16.10
C ILE A 82 7.81 14.20 -16.10
N LEU A 83 6.76 14.17 -15.28
CA LEU A 83 5.79 15.26 -15.16
C LEU A 83 6.46 16.53 -14.61
N ALA A 84 7.33 16.40 -13.60
CA ALA A 84 8.09 17.53 -13.06
C ALA A 84 9.02 18.15 -14.11
N SER A 85 9.78 17.34 -14.83
CA SER A 85 10.67 17.82 -15.90
C SER A 85 9.91 18.49 -17.03
N SER A 86 8.77 17.92 -17.43
CA SER A 86 7.89 18.50 -18.45
C SER A 86 7.31 19.84 -17.99
N SER A 87 6.84 19.91 -16.75
CA SER A 87 6.28 21.14 -16.17
C SER A 87 7.33 22.26 -16.11
N LEU A 88 8.56 21.94 -15.69
CA LEU A 88 9.68 22.88 -15.69
C LEU A 88 9.99 23.39 -17.10
N TYR A 89 10.02 22.50 -18.10
CA TYR A 89 10.24 22.88 -19.49
C TYR A 89 9.20 23.89 -20.00
N PHE A 90 7.91 23.66 -19.71
CA PHE A 90 6.84 24.60 -20.05
C PHE A 90 7.03 25.97 -19.39
N VAL A 91 7.33 25.99 -18.08
CA VAL A 91 7.55 27.24 -17.34
C VAL A 91 8.73 28.03 -17.92
N VAL A 92 9.82 27.35 -18.26
CA VAL A 92 11.00 27.98 -18.88
C VAL A 92 10.64 28.56 -20.24
N ILE A 93 9.98 27.81 -21.12
CA ILE A 93 9.57 28.31 -22.43
C ILE A 93 8.69 29.55 -22.33
N ILE A 94 7.75 29.58 -21.40
CA ILE A 94 6.83 30.71 -21.22
C ILE A 94 7.58 31.94 -20.68
N SER A 95 8.60 31.74 -19.85
CA SER A 95 9.34 32.82 -19.20
C SER A 95 10.41 33.45 -20.09
N ILE A 96 10.95 32.71 -21.07
CA ILE A 96 11.94 33.19 -22.04
C ILE A 96 11.48 34.47 -22.78
N PRO A 97 10.30 34.54 -23.41
CA PRO A 97 9.88 35.74 -24.14
C PRO A 97 9.74 37.00 -23.24
N SER A 98 9.43 36.85 -21.95
CA SER A 98 9.37 37.98 -21.01
C SER A 98 10.73 38.52 -20.58
N PHE A 99 11.82 37.80 -20.87
CA PHE A 99 13.19 38.25 -20.59
C PHE A 99 13.88 38.88 -21.81
N TYR A 100 13.32 38.68 -23.00
CA TYR A 100 13.84 39.20 -24.27
C TYR A 100 13.18 40.51 -24.72
N TYR A 101 12.15 40.98 -24.02
CA TYR A 101 11.44 42.24 -24.24
C TYR A 101 11.63 43.15 -23.02
#